data_AF-A0A352MU03-F1
#
_entry.id   AF-A0A352MU03-F1
#
_cell.length_a   1.000
_cell.length_b   1.000
_cell.length_c   1.000
_cell.angle_alpha   90.00
_cell.angle_beta   90.00
_cell.angle_gamma   90.00
#
_symmetry.space_group_name_H-M   'P 1'
#
loop_
_entity.id
_entity.type
_entity.pdbx_description
1 polymer ?
#
loop_
_entity_poly.entity_id
_entity_poly.type
_entity_poly.pdbx_seq_one_letter_code
_entity_poly.pdbx_strand_id
1 'polypeptide(L)' 'MSANRQEDNARVFEKEGAAKVILNEELNSENLSNTINEMISDKQNLIKMGENARKMAIYNVEDKIYEEIEKCLK' A
#
# COMPACT_ATOMS: atom_id res chain seq x y z
N MET A 1 2.89 -8.68 18.08
CA MET A 1 3.81 -8.65 16.92
C MET A 1 3.11 -8.45 15.56
N SER A 2 1.80 -8.71 15.39
CA SER A 2 1.09 -8.54 14.11
C SER A 2 0.87 -7.08 13.67
N ALA A 3 0.66 -6.16 14.62
CA ALA A 3 0.32 -4.76 14.32
C ALA A 3 1.41 -4.03 13.52
N ASN A 4 2.68 -4.16 13.95
CA ASN A 4 3.80 -3.51 13.25
C ASN A 4 3.95 -4.01 11.81
N ARG A 5 3.64 -5.29 11.52
CA ARG A 5 3.76 -5.82 10.15
C ARG A 5 2.72 -5.23 9.21
N GLN A 6 1.51 -4.94 9.71
CA GLN A 6 0.49 -4.26 8.92
C GLN A 6 0.89 -2.82 8.65
N GLU A 7 1.42 -2.12 9.65
CA GLU A 7 1.95 -0.77 9.47
C GLU A 7 3.14 -0.76 8.49
N ASP A 8 4.11 -1.66 8.64
CA ASP A 8 5.26 -1.79 7.75
C ASP A 8 4.79 -1.93 6.29
N ASN A 9 3.84 -2.84 6.04
CA ASN A 9 3.25 -3.03 4.72
C ASN A 9 2.56 -1.76 4.22
N ALA A 10 1.77 -1.09 5.06
CA ALA A 10 1.08 0.15 4.68
C ALA A 10 2.07 1.29 4.34
N ARG A 11 3.15 1.42 5.11
CA ARG A 11 4.21 2.41 4.89
C ARG A 11 4.99 2.15 3.61
N VAL A 12 5.10 0.91 3.14
CA VAL A 12 5.68 0.61 1.82
C VAL A 12 4.86 1.27 0.70
N PHE A 13 3.53 1.18 0.74
CA PHE A 13 2.68 1.87 -0.24
C PHE A 13 2.72 3.39 -0.09
N GLU A 14 2.77 3.90 1.13
CA GLU A 14 2.84 5.35 1.37
C GLU A 14 4.14 5.97 0.84
N LYS A 15 5.28 5.30 1.04
CA LYS A 15 6.59 5.74 0.54
C LYS A 15 6.63 5.83 -0.99
N GLU A 16 5.93 4.94 -1.68
CA GLU A 16 5.78 4.95 -3.14
C GLU A 16 4.67 5.91 -3.62
N GLY A 17 4.04 6.65 -2.69
CA GLY A 17 2.93 7.56 -2.99
C GLY A 17 1.67 6.84 -3.50
N ALA A 18 1.55 5.54 -3.25
CA ALA A 18 0.45 4.68 -3.67
C ALA A 18 -0.70 4.63 -2.66
N ALA A 19 -0.50 5.14 -1.45
CA ALA A 19 -1.50 5.22 -0.39
C ALA A 19 -1.23 6.39 0.57
N LYS A 20 -2.22 6.72 1.39
CA LYS A 20 -2.10 7.56 2.58
C LYS A 20 -2.37 6.70 3.81
N VAL A 21 -1.52 6.75 4.83
CA VAL A 21 -1.68 5.94 6.05
C VAL A 21 -2.22 6.80 7.18
N ILE A 22 -3.18 6.27 7.93
CA ILE A 22 -3.67 6.83 9.20
C ILE A 22 -3.30 5.81 10.28
N LEU A 23 -2.51 6.22 11.27
CA LEU A 23 -2.15 5.33 12.38
C LEU A 23 -3.34 5.07 13.29
N ASN A 24 -3.33 3.95 14.01
CA ASN A 24 -4.46 3.57 14.84
C ASN A 24 -4.71 4.58 15.98
N GLU A 25 -3.64 5.15 16.55
CA GLU A 25 -3.72 6.24 17.52
C GLU A 25 -4.22 7.57 16.94
N GLU A 26 -4.13 7.75 15.62
CA GLU A 26 -4.62 8.92 14.89
C GLU A 26 -6.02 8.69 14.31
N LEU A 27 -6.52 7.46 14.34
CA LEU A 27 -7.79 7.09 13.74
C LEU A 27 -8.96 7.55 14.61
N ASN A 28 -9.60 8.61 14.15
CA ASN A 28 -10.87 9.11 14.69
C ASN A 28 -11.71 9.70 13.55
N SER A 29 -12.98 10.00 13.84
CA SER A 29 -13.95 10.47 12.84
C SER A 29 -13.51 11.74 12.12
N GLU A 30 -12.86 12.67 12.83
CA GLU A 30 -12.39 13.94 12.28
C GLU A 30 -11.21 13.72 11.34
N ASN A 31 -10.16 13.04 11.80
CA ASN A 31 -8.95 12.77 11.00
C ASN A 31 -9.27 11.95 9.75
N LEU A 32 -10.16 10.96 9.86
CA LEU A 32 -10.60 10.17 8.71
C LEU A 32 -11.33 11.04 7.68
N SER A 33 -12.30 11.84 8.13
CA SER A 33 -13.08 12.72 7.26
C SER A 33 -12.20 13.75 6.56
N ASN A 34 -11.31 14.42 7.30
CA ASN A 34 -10.39 15.41 6.76
C ASN A 34 -9.45 14.80 5.73
N THR A 35 -8.85 13.64 6.03
CA THR A 35 -7.96 12.93 5.10
C THR A 35 -8.67 12.58 3.80
N ILE A 36 -9.90 12.05 3.88
CA ILE A 36 -10.69 11.73 2.68
C ILE A 36 -10.98 13.00 1.87
N ASN A 37 -11.44 14.08 2.52
CA ASN A 37 -11.77 15.34 1.85
C ASN A 37 -10.54 15.97 1.17
N GLU A 38 -9.39 15.96 1.83
CA GLU A 38 -8.12 16.41 1.25
C GLU A 38 -7.78 15.59 0.01
N MET A 39 -7.85 14.25 0.09
CA MET A 39 -7.51 13.37 -1.02
C MET A 39 -8.44 13.57 -2.23
N ILE A 40 -9.75 13.64 -2.02
CA ILE A 40 -10.70 13.80 -3.13
C ILE A 40 -10.70 15.21 -3.74
N SER A 41 -10.17 16.21 -3.01
CA SER A 41 -10.04 17.57 -3.53
C SER A 41 -9.00 17.71 -4.65
N ASP A 42 -8.02 16.79 -4.71
CA ASP A 42 -6.99 16.76 -5.75
C ASP A 42 -7.06 15.49 -6.59
N LYS A 43 -7.88 15.56 -7.66
CA LYS A 43 -8.05 14.48 -8.62
C LYS A 43 -6.74 14.05 -9.30
N GLN A 44 -5.80 14.98 -9.55
CA GLN A 44 -4.56 14.64 -10.23
C GLN A 44 -3.65 13.82 -9.33
N ASN A 45 -3.58 14.16 -8.04
CA ASN A 45 -2.87 13.35 -7.07
C ASN A 45 -3.49 11.96 -6.89
N LEU A 46 -4.82 11.83 -6.92
CA LEU A 46 -5.48 10.51 -6.90
C LEU A 46 -5.14 9.64 -8.11
N ILE A 47 -5.06 10.24 -9.31
CA ILE A 47 -4.66 9.50 -10.52
C ILE A 47 -3.23 8.98 -10.37
N LYS A 48 -2.29 9.85 -9.95
CA LYS A 48 -0.89 9.45 -9.69
C LYS A 48 -0.78 8.36 -8.64
N MET A 49 -1.55 8.46 -7.56
CA MET A 49 -1.62 7.44 -6.51
C MET A 49 -2.04 6.08 -7.08
N GLY A 50 -3.09 6.05 -7.91
CA GLY A 50 -3.54 4.84 -8.58
C GLY A 50 -2.52 4.27 -9.57
N GLU A 51 -1.79 5.13 -10.30
CA GLU A 51 -0.70 4.70 -11.18
C GLU A 51 0.46 4.08 -10.40
N ASN A 52 0.85 4.68 -9.27
CA ASN A 52 1.91 4.13 -8.42
C ASN A 52 1.48 2.80 -7.79
N ALA A 53 0.25 2.68 -7.31
CA ALA A 53 -0.29 1.42 -6.81
C ALA A 53 -0.24 0.30 -7.87
N ARG A 54 -0.56 0.60 -9.14
CA ARG A 54 -0.47 -0.37 -10.24
C ARG A 54 0.96 -0.80 -10.54
N LYS A 55 1.95 0.09 -10.43
CA LYS A 55 3.37 -0.25 -10.63
C LYS A 55 3.89 -1.20 -9.57
N MET A 56 3.35 -1.14 -8.36
CA MET A 56 3.72 -2.03 -7.25
C MET A 56 3.11 -3.42 -7.35
N ALA A 57 2.12 -3.62 -8.22
CA ALA A 57 1.46 -4.91 -8.36
C ALA A 57 2.41 -5.98 -8.94
N ILE A 58 2.45 -7.15 -8.30
CA ILE A 58 3.22 -8.31 -8.76
C ILE A 58 2.27 -9.23 -9.52
N TYR A 59 2.38 -9.25 -10.85
CA TYR A 59 1.46 -10.01 -11.72
C TYR A 59 1.90 -11.45 -11.97
N ASN A 60 3.16 -11.80 -11.68
CA ASN A 60 3.75 -13.11 -11.92
C ASN A 60 4.13 -13.80 -10.61
N VAL A 61 3.27 -13.69 -9.59
CA VAL A 61 3.58 -14.20 -8.25
C VAL A 61 3.67 -15.72 -8.24
N GLU A 62 2.81 -16.39 -9.00
CA GLU A 62 2.77 -17.84 -9.13
C GLU A 62 4.08 -18.37 -9.73
N ASP A 63 4.54 -17.77 -10.83
CA ASP A 63 5.80 -18.14 -11.49
C ASP A 63 6.99 -17.96 -10.54
N LYS A 64 7.04 -16.84 -9.81
CA LYS A 64 8.10 -16.59 -8.82
C LYS A 64 8.12 -17.63 -7.71
N ILE A 65 6.95 -18.01 -7.20
CA ILE A 65 6.84 -19.05 -6.16
C ILE A 65 7.33 -20.39 -6.72
N TYR A 66 6.92 -20.74 -7.93
CA TYR A 66 7.36 -21.95 -8.59
C TYR A 66 8.88 -22.01 -8.75
N GLU A 67 9.50 -20.94 -9.25
CA GLU A 67 10.96 -20.83 -9.39
C GLU A 67 11.70 -21.02 -8.05
N GLU A 68 11.20 -20.45 -6.95
CA GLU A 68 11.80 -20.61 -5.63
C GLU A 68 11.69 -22.06 -5.12
N ILE A 69 10.57 -22.73 -5.37
CA ILE A 69 10.40 -24.15 -5.02
C ILE A 69 11.38 -25.02 -5.81
N GLU A 70 11.52 -24.78 -7.12
CA GLU A 70 12.48 -25.52 -7.96
C GLU A 70 13.93 -25.39 -7.47
N LYS A 71 14.32 -24.20 -6.98
CA LYS A 71 15.66 -23.99 -6.41
C LYS A 71 15.90 -24.82 -5.15
N CYS A 72 14.88 -25.02 -4.32
CA CYS A 72 15.01 -25.82 -3.10
C CYS A 72 15.09 -27.34 -3.35
N LEU A 73 14.76 -27.80 -4.55
CA LEU A 73 14.81 -29.22 -4.93
C LEU A 73 16.14 -29.64 -5.58
N LYS A 74 17.05 -28.69 -5.83
CA LYS A 74 18.41 -28.93 -6.35
C LYS A 74 19.42 -28.97 -5.21
#